data_AF-A0A969WYB2-F1
#
_entry.id   AF-A0A969WYB2-F1
#
_cell.length_a   1.000
_cell.length_b   1.000
_cell.length_c   1.000
_cell.angle_alpha   90.00
_cell.angle_beta   90.00
_cell.angle_gamma   90.00
#
_symmetry.space_group_name_H-M   'P 1'
#
loop_
_entity.id
_entity.type
_entity.pdbx_description
1 polymer ?
#
loop_
_entity_poly.entity_id
_entity_poly.type
_entity_poly.pdbx_seq_one_letter_code
_entity_poly.pdbx_strand_id
1 'polypeptide(L)'
;MKSQNRWLIIGIVVVLLAIISAVSGLYIDWLWFDSLNFSQVFTTTLLTKWGLGIGVALIAFAFLFANLMLTRRYLDQKMGGLNDDGREIIFDEEPRIQALLQSANVSRVFAIISTFVAVFFGIVAADKWIIFQQFLNKMSFNINDPIFSRDVGFYIFDLRFYEILYSMIMP
;
A
#
# COMPACT_ATOMS: atom_id res chain seq x y z
N MET A 1 16.51 16.18 -30.34
CA MET A 1 15.15 15.70 -29.98
C MET A 1 14.84 14.25 -30.41
N LYS A 2 15.55 13.63 -31.37
CA LYS A 2 15.25 12.26 -31.86
C LYS A 2 15.66 11.10 -30.92
N SER A 3 16.57 11.33 -29.95
CA SER A 3 17.05 10.26 -29.04
C SER A 3 16.15 9.99 -27.84
N GLN A 4 15.45 11.00 -27.31
CA GLN A 4 14.51 10.82 -26.17
C GLN A 4 13.36 9.87 -26.55
N ASN A 5 12.85 9.96 -27.78
CA ASN A 5 11.79 9.07 -28.26
C ASN A 5 12.26 7.61 -28.39
N ARG A 6 13.55 7.35 -28.65
CA ARG A 6 14.08 5.97 -28.75
C ARG A 6 14.07 5.29 -27.38
N TRP A 7 14.48 6.00 -26.32
CA TRP A 7 14.44 5.45 -24.95
C TRP A 7 13.01 5.23 -24.45
N LEU A 8 12.07 6.11 -24.80
CA LEU A 8 10.65 5.92 -24.51
C LEU A 8 10.09 4.67 -25.21
N ILE A 9 10.39 4.50 -26.51
CA ILE A 9 9.95 3.31 -27.27
C ILE A 9 10.54 2.04 -26.66
N ILE A 10 11.83 2.03 -26.32
CA ILE A 10 12.48 0.89 -25.67
C ILE A 10 11.79 0.59 -24.32
N GLY A 11 11.53 1.60 -23.50
CA GLY A 11 10.84 1.45 -22.23
C GLY A 11 9.44 0.86 -22.38
N ILE A 12 8.67 1.34 -23.35
CA ILE A 12 7.32 0.81 -23.65
C ILE A 12 7.41 -0.66 -24.09
N VAL A 13 8.34 -1.01 -24.97
CA VAL A 13 8.52 -2.39 -25.43
C VAL A 13 8.90 -3.31 -24.27
N VAL A 14 9.80 -2.88 -23.38
CA VAL A 14 10.20 -3.67 -22.20
C VAL A 14 9.02 -3.88 -21.26
N VAL A 15 8.24 -2.84 -20.97
CA VAL A 15 7.03 -2.94 -20.12
C VAL A 15 6.01 -3.88 -20.75
N LEU A 16 5.79 -3.78 -22.07
CA LEU A 16 4.85 -4.63 -22.78
C LEU A 16 5.27 -6.09 -22.74
N LEU A 17 6.56 -6.40 -22.95
CA LEU A 17 7.10 -7.76 -22.81
C LEU A 17 6.96 -8.30 -21.38
N ALA A 18 7.20 -7.47 -20.36
CA ALA A 18 7.00 -7.86 -18.97
C ALA A 18 5.53 -8.18 -18.67
N ILE A 19 4.58 -7.37 -19.19
CA ILE A 19 3.14 -7.63 -19.07
C ILE A 19 2.75 -8.94 -19.76
N ILE A 20 3.20 -9.17 -21.00
CA ILE A 20 2.93 -10.42 -21.72
C ILE A 20 3.46 -11.61 -20.92
N SER A 21 4.69 -11.52 -20.41
CA SER A 21 5.28 -12.59 -19.60
C SER A 21 4.47 -12.88 -18.35
N ALA A 22 4.07 -11.85 -17.60
CA ALA A 22 3.26 -11.99 -16.39
C ALA A 22 1.87 -12.58 -16.68
N VAL A 23 1.18 -12.07 -17.71
CA VAL A 23 -0.15 -12.55 -18.10
C VAL A 23 -0.09 -13.99 -18.61
N SER A 24 0.94 -14.34 -19.38
CA SER A 24 1.16 -15.71 -19.83
C SER A 24 1.37 -16.67 -18.66
N GLY A 25 2.15 -16.27 -17.66
CA GLY A 25 2.34 -17.07 -16.44
C GLY A 25 1.02 -17.32 -15.71
N LEU A 26 0.25 -16.26 -15.45
CA LEU A 26 -1.07 -16.36 -14.81
C LEU A 26 -2.05 -17.23 -15.59
N TYR A 27 -2.03 -17.15 -16.92
CA TYR A 27 -2.90 -17.96 -17.77
C TYR A 27 -2.54 -19.44 -17.75
N ILE A 28 -1.25 -19.77 -17.78
CA ILE A 28 -0.77 -21.15 -17.67
C ILE A 28 -1.12 -21.73 -16.29
N ASP A 29 -0.89 -20.97 -15.22
CA ASP A 29 -1.25 -21.38 -13.87
C ASP A 29 -2.75 -21.63 -13.76
N TRP A 30 -3.57 -20.71 -14.31
CA TRP A 30 -5.02 -20.89 -14.32
C TRP A 30 -5.46 -22.16 -15.06
N LEU A 31 -4.92 -22.43 -16.26
CA LEU A 31 -5.18 -23.66 -17.00
C LEU A 31 -4.78 -24.91 -16.22
N TRP A 32 -3.66 -24.86 -15.49
CA TRP A 32 -3.23 -25.96 -14.64
C TRP A 32 -4.23 -26.23 -13.50
N PHE A 33 -4.68 -25.18 -12.80
CA PHE A 33 -5.71 -25.31 -11.75
C PHE A 33 -7.04 -25.81 -12.30
N ASP A 34 -7.44 -25.35 -13.49
CA ASP A 34 -8.65 -25.79 -14.18
C ASP A 34 -8.60 -27.28 -14.55
N SER A 35 -7.46 -27.75 -15.06
CA SER A 35 -7.23 -29.16 -15.40
C SER A 35 -7.40 -30.12 -14.20
N LEU A 36 -7.26 -29.61 -12.98
CA LEU A 36 -7.41 -30.36 -11.74
C LEU A 36 -8.78 -30.13 -11.06
N ASN A 37 -9.70 -29.41 -11.69
CA ASN A 37 -10.97 -28.94 -11.12
C ASN A 37 -10.81 -28.04 -9.86
N PHE A 38 -9.67 -27.37 -9.72
CA PHE A 38 -9.37 -26.43 -8.62
C PHE A 38 -9.36 -24.97 -9.08
N SER A 39 -10.03 -24.64 -10.18
CA SER A 39 -10.13 -23.27 -10.73
C SER A 39 -10.59 -22.23 -9.68
N GLN A 40 -11.49 -22.63 -8.77
CA GLN A 40 -11.95 -21.77 -7.67
C GLN A 40 -10.82 -21.39 -6.67
N VAL A 41 -9.85 -22.27 -6.44
CA VAL A 41 -8.73 -21.99 -5.53
C VAL A 41 -7.83 -20.91 -6.12
N PHE A 42 -7.56 -20.99 -7.42
CA PHE A 42 -6.77 -19.98 -8.13
C PHE A 42 -7.45 -18.61 -8.10
N THR A 43 -8.73 -18.54 -8.46
CA THR A 43 -9.48 -17.27 -8.47
C THR A 43 -9.59 -16.68 -7.07
N THR A 44 -9.84 -17.50 -6.05
CA THR A 44 -9.85 -17.05 -4.64
C THR A 44 -8.49 -16.51 -4.23
N THR A 45 -7.40 -17.22 -4.54
CA THR A 45 -6.03 -16.78 -4.22
C THR A 45 -5.71 -15.45 -4.89
N LEU A 46 -6.00 -15.33 -6.20
CA LEU A 46 -5.70 -14.13 -6.98
C LEU A 46 -6.52 -12.94 -6.48
N LEU A 47 -7.84 -13.08 -6.35
CA LEU A 47 -8.72 -12.02 -5.86
C LEU A 47 -8.34 -11.56 -4.45
N THR A 48 -7.93 -12.48 -3.58
CA THR A 48 -7.50 -12.12 -2.23
C THR A 48 -6.22 -11.31 -2.25
N LYS A 49 -5.19 -11.77 -2.97
CA LYS A 49 -3.90 -11.08 -3.05
C LYS A 49 -4.08 -9.66 -3.59
N TRP A 50 -4.81 -9.52 -4.70
CA TRP A 50 -5.08 -8.20 -5.30
C TRP A 50 -5.99 -7.35 -4.41
N GLY A 51 -7.08 -7.91 -3.89
CA GLY A 51 -8.03 -7.17 -3.05
C GLY A 51 -7.39 -6.64 -1.78
N LEU A 52 -6.62 -7.48 -1.09
CA LEU A 52 -5.91 -7.11 0.14
C LEU A 52 -4.78 -6.12 -0.17
N GLY A 53 -3.96 -6.39 -1.19
CA GLY A 53 -2.87 -5.50 -1.58
C GLY A 53 -3.35 -4.11 -2.02
N ILE A 54 -4.37 -4.04 -2.88
CA ILE A 54 -4.98 -2.77 -3.31
C ILE A 54 -5.66 -2.08 -2.13
N GLY A 55 -6.41 -2.81 -1.31
CA GLY A 55 -7.09 -2.24 -0.14
C GLY A 55 -6.13 -1.56 0.83
N VAL A 56 -5.06 -2.25 1.22
CA VAL A 56 -4.03 -1.69 2.10
C VAL A 56 -3.25 -0.55 1.45
N ALA A 57 -2.91 -0.67 0.17
CA ALA A 57 -2.24 0.42 -0.55
C ALA A 57 -3.13 1.68 -0.60
N LEU A 58 -4.43 1.56 -0.87
CA LEU A 58 -5.33 2.70 -0.88
C LEU A 58 -5.44 3.37 0.50
N ILE A 59 -5.53 2.58 1.56
CA ILE A 59 -5.57 3.10 2.94
C ILE A 59 -4.27 3.83 3.27
N ALA A 60 -3.12 3.21 3.00
CA ALA A 60 -1.81 3.81 3.25
C ALA A 60 -1.59 5.09 2.42
N PHE A 61 -1.97 5.07 1.15
CA PHE A 61 -1.91 6.23 0.26
C PHE A 61 -2.77 7.37 0.80
N ALA A 62 -4.04 7.10 1.11
CA ALA A 62 -4.97 8.12 1.61
C ALA A 62 -4.45 8.73 2.91
N PHE A 63 -3.96 7.90 3.84
CA PHE A 63 -3.38 8.35 5.11
C PHE A 63 -2.15 9.24 4.89
N LEU A 64 -1.15 8.76 4.14
CA LEU A 64 0.10 9.49 3.91
C LEU A 64 -0.13 10.78 3.12
N PHE A 65 -0.90 10.70 2.03
CA PHE A 65 -1.18 11.86 1.19
C PHE A 65 -1.97 12.92 1.95
N ALA A 66 -2.99 12.53 2.73
CA ALA A 66 -3.73 13.45 3.57
C ALA A 66 -2.82 14.08 4.64
N ASN A 67 -1.96 13.30 5.30
CA ASN A 67 -1.03 13.80 6.31
C ASN A 67 -0.03 14.81 5.72
N LEU A 68 0.55 14.52 4.56
CA LEU A 68 1.47 15.43 3.86
C LEU A 68 0.75 16.71 3.39
N MET A 69 -0.47 16.59 2.88
CA MET A 69 -1.26 17.75 2.44
C MET A 69 -1.67 18.64 3.62
N LEU A 70 -2.01 18.05 4.77
CA LEU A 70 -2.26 18.77 6.01
C LEU A 70 -0.99 19.50 6.47
N THR A 71 0.15 18.82 6.47
CA THR A 71 1.45 19.40 6.85
C THR A 71 1.77 20.65 6.02
N ARG A 72 1.56 20.59 4.69
CA ARG A 72 1.69 21.75 3.80
C ARG A 72 0.79 22.90 4.23
N ARG A 73 -0.50 22.63 4.46
CA ARG A 73 -1.47 23.66 4.87
C ARG A 73 -1.06 24.35 6.17
N TYR A 74 -0.56 23.60 7.15
CA TYR A 74 -0.10 24.17 8.42
C TYR A 74 1.17 25.02 8.25
N LEU A 75 2.11 24.59 7.41
CA LEU A 75 3.31 25.37 7.09
C LEU A 75 2.95 26.69 6.40
N ASP A 76 2.08 26.66 5.39
CA ASP A 76 1.65 27.87 4.67
C ASP A 76 1.00 28.90 5.63
N GLN A 77 0.19 28.43 6.59
CA GLN A 77 -0.47 29.31 7.58
C GLN A 77 0.50 29.92 8.61
N LYS A 78 1.50 29.15 9.06
CA LYS A 78 2.46 29.62 10.07
C LYS A 78 3.51 30.57 9.48
N MET A 79 3.81 30.42 8.19
CA MET A 79 4.76 31.25 7.45
C MET A 79 4.14 32.54 6.90
N GLY A 80 2.83 32.53 6.59
CA GLY A 80 2.05 33.74 6.25
C GLY A 80 1.56 34.54 7.46
N GLY A 81 2.05 34.22 8.67
CA GLY A 81 1.66 34.90 9.90
C GLY A 81 2.25 36.32 9.97
N LEU A 82 1.40 37.32 10.10
CA LEU A 82 1.79 38.67 10.50
C LEU A 82 2.36 38.62 11.93
N ASN A 83 3.45 39.35 12.20
CA ASN A 83 3.84 39.67 13.58
C ASN A 83 2.72 40.45 14.30
N ASP A 84 2.74 40.52 15.64
CA ASP A 84 1.85 41.40 16.45
C ASP A 84 1.86 42.88 15.98
N ASP A 85 2.91 43.29 15.25
CA ASP A 85 3.09 44.61 14.63
C ASP A 85 2.53 44.75 13.20
N GLY A 86 1.85 43.73 12.65
CA GLY A 86 1.31 43.76 11.28
C GLY A 86 2.37 43.72 10.16
N ARG A 87 3.60 43.29 10.45
CA ARG A 87 4.68 43.10 9.47
C ARG A 87 4.85 41.62 9.12
N GLU A 88 5.08 41.33 7.84
CA GLU A 88 5.47 40.00 7.37
C GLU A 88 6.73 39.54 8.09
N ILE A 89 6.70 38.32 8.64
CA ILE A 89 7.87 37.68 9.23
C ILE A 89 8.76 37.20 8.08
N ILE A 90 9.74 38.01 7.70
CA ILE A 90 10.77 37.60 6.76
C ILE A 90 11.75 36.71 7.53
N PHE A 91 11.74 35.40 7.27
CA PHE A 91 12.80 34.50 7.74
C PHE A 91 14.04 34.75 6.88
N ASP A 92 15.10 35.30 7.48
CA ASP A 92 16.36 35.69 6.81
C ASP A 92 17.13 34.50 6.20
N GLU A 93 16.85 33.28 6.66
CA GLU A 93 17.31 32.03 6.05
C GLU A 93 16.08 31.20 5.69
N GLU A 94 15.68 31.19 4.41
CA GLU A 94 14.81 30.13 3.90
C GLU A 94 15.65 28.84 3.80
N PRO A 95 15.49 27.84 4.68
CA PRO A 95 16.08 26.52 4.43
C PRO A 95 15.57 26.02 3.08
N ARG A 96 16.47 25.55 2.20
CA ARG A 96 16.17 25.05 0.83
C ARG A 96 14.96 24.11 0.75
N ILE A 97 14.62 23.44 1.85
CA ILE A 97 13.45 22.56 1.99
C ILE A 97 12.13 23.36 1.90
N GLN A 98 12.06 24.60 2.40
CA GLN A 98 10.88 25.47 2.33
C GLN A 98 10.55 25.90 0.89
N ALA A 99 11.55 26.34 0.12
CA ALA A 99 11.37 26.67 -1.30
C ALA A 99 10.90 25.46 -2.13
N LEU A 100 11.36 24.25 -1.78
CA LEU A 100 10.87 23.03 -2.40
C LEU A 100 9.40 22.76 -2.07
N LEU A 101 8.96 23.02 -0.83
CA LEU A 101 7.60 22.78 -0.32
C LEU A 101 6.53 23.79 -0.78
N GLN A 102 6.93 25.00 -1.20
CA GLN A 102 6.01 26.00 -1.76
C GLN A 102 5.78 25.86 -3.28
N SER A 103 6.56 25.03 -3.97
CA SER A 103 6.46 24.92 -5.43
C SER A 103 5.13 24.30 -5.90
N ALA A 104 4.66 24.70 -7.08
CA ALA A 104 3.39 24.22 -7.66
C ALA A 104 3.36 22.69 -7.88
N ASN A 105 4.52 22.03 -7.92
CA ASN A 105 4.66 20.60 -8.19
C ASN A 105 4.68 19.72 -6.92
N VAL A 106 4.64 20.30 -5.72
CA VAL A 106 4.77 19.55 -4.46
C VAL A 106 3.68 18.53 -4.25
N SER A 107 2.44 18.85 -4.61
CA SER A 107 1.33 17.90 -4.54
C SER A 107 1.59 16.65 -5.39
N ARG A 108 2.22 16.80 -6.57
CA ARG A 108 2.62 15.67 -7.42
C ARG A 108 3.74 14.85 -6.78
N VAL A 109 4.75 15.52 -6.21
CA VAL A 109 5.85 14.85 -5.52
C VAL A 109 5.32 14.06 -4.31
N PHE A 110 4.43 14.65 -3.51
CA PHE A 110 3.78 13.98 -2.40
C PHE A 110 2.92 12.79 -2.84
N ALA A 111 2.18 12.93 -3.94
CA ALA A 111 1.42 11.83 -4.52
C ALA A 111 2.34 10.70 -5.01
N ILE A 112 3.48 11.01 -5.63
CA ILE A 112 4.45 10.00 -6.08
C ILE A 112 5.07 9.27 -4.89
N ILE A 113 5.53 10.00 -3.87
CA ILE A 113 6.12 9.41 -2.66
C ILE A 113 5.08 8.56 -1.93
N SER A 114 3.87 9.09 -1.73
CA SER A 114 2.79 8.37 -1.05
C SER A 114 2.40 7.12 -1.83
N THR A 115 2.31 7.19 -3.17
CA THR A 115 2.03 6.03 -4.02
C THR A 115 3.12 4.98 -3.87
N PHE A 116 4.39 5.37 -3.93
CA PHE A 116 5.50 4.43 -3.83
C PHE A 116 5.51 3.69 -2.49
N VAL A 117 5.35 4.43 -1.39
CA VAL A 117 5.27 3.85 -0.03
C VAL A 117 4.01 2.98 0.09
N ALA A 118 2.86 3.45 -0.36
CA ALA A 118 1.60 2.72 -0.32
C ALA A 118 1.64 1.40 -1.09
N VAL A 119 2.22 1.38 -2.28
CA VAL A 119 2.41 0.17 -3.08
C VAL A 119 3.29 -0.83 -2.33
N PHE A 120 4.36 -0.37 -1.66
CA PHE A 120 5.20 -1.23 -0.84
C PHE A 120 4.40 -1.90 0.29
N PHE A 121 3.59 -1.14 1.03
CA PHE A 121 2.69 -1.70 2.05
C PHE A 121 1.68 -2.69 1.44
N GLY A 122 1.12 -2.38 0.26
CA GLY A 122 0.21 -3.26 -0.46
C GLY A 122 0.85 -4.60 -0.84
N ILE A 123 2.10 -4.60 -1.30
CA ILE A 123 2.86 -5.83 -1.62
C ILE A 123 3.05 -6.68 -0.37
N VAL A 124 3.53 -6.08 0.72
CA VAL A 124 3.73 -6.78 2.01
C VAL A 124 2.42 -7.39 2.52
N ALA A 125 1.31 -6.68 2.35
CA ALA A 125 0.01 -7.14 2.77
C ALA A 125 -0.51 -8.29 1.88
N ALA A 126 -0.31 -8.21 0.55
CA ALA A 126 -0.71 -9.26 -0.39
C ALA A 126 -0.06 -10.61 -0.08
N ASP A 127 1.17 -10.62 0.45
CA ASP A 127 1.85 -11.84 0.90
C ASP A 127 1.17 -12.50 2.11
N LYS A 128 0.35 -11.76 2.87
CA LYS A 128 -0.41 -12.27 4.03
C LYS A 128 -1.78 -12.84 3.66
N TRP A 129 -2.07 -13.05 2.37
CA TRP A 129 -3.35 -13.55 1.89
C TRP A 129 -3.80 -14.87 2.57
N ILE A 130 -2.86 -15.77 2.90
CA ILE A 130 -3.18 -17.05 3.57
C ILE A 130 -3.77 -16.80 4.96
N ILE A 131 -3.13 -15.93 5.74
CA ILE A 131 -3.56 -15.63 7.11
C ILE A 131 -4.91 -14.91 7.08
N PHE A 132 -5.10 -14.02 6.11
CA PHE A 132 -6.39 -13.35 5.90
C PHE A 132 -7.51 -14.33 5.52
N GLN A 133 -7.24 -15.27 4.59
CA GLN A 133 -8.23 -16.30 4.22
C GLN A 133 -8.53 -17.27 5.36
N GLN A 134 -7.52 -17.60 6.17
CA GLN A 134 -7.67 -18.41 7.39
C GLN A 134 -8.54 -17.71 8.43
N PHE A 135 -8.41 -16.39 8.59
CA PHE A 135 -9.24 -15.59 9.47
C PHE A 135 -10.71 -15.56 8.99
N LEU A 136 -10.94 -15.37 7.69
CA LEU A 136 -12.29 -15.31 7.12
C LEU A 136 -13.00 -16.68 7.12
N ASN A 137 -12.28 -17.75 6.83
CA ASN A 137 -12.83 -19.12 6.74
C ASN A 137 -12.40 -19.98 7.92
N LYS A 138 -12.38 -19.40 9.12
CA LYS A 138 -11.99 -20.11 10.34
C LYS A 138 -12.97 -21.24 10.68
N MET A 139 -12.44 -22.29 11.27
CA MET A 139 -13.21 -23.46 11.71
C MET A 139 -13.01 -23.70 13.21
N SER A 140 -14.07 -24.15 13.88
CA SER A 140 -13.99 -24.60 15.28
C SER A 140 -13.37 -25.98 15.35
N PHE A 141 -12.44 -26.18 16.29
CA PHE A 141 -11.92 -27.50 16.62
C PHE A 141 -12.80 -28.23 17.63
N ASN A 142 -13.73 -27.51 18.28
CA ASN A 142 -14.56 -27.96 19.40
C ASN A 142 -13.72 -28.47 20.58
N ILE A 143 -12.53 -27.89 20.74
CA ILE A 143 -11.60 -28.18 21.82
C ILE A 143 -11.31 -26.84 22.48
N ASN A 144 -11.84 -26.65 23.69
CA ASN A 144 -11.58 -25.44 24.47
C ASN A 144 -10.30 -25.60 25.26
N ASP A 145 -9.49 -24.54 25.27
CA ASP A 145 -8.33 -24.47 26.14
C ASP A 145 -8.77 -24.43 27.63
N PRO A 146 -7.98 -24.99 28.58
CA PRO A 146 -8.35 -25.01 29.99
C PRO A 146 -8.21 -23.68 30.75
N ILE A 147 -7.52 -22.68 30.19
CA ILE A 147 -7.08 -21.47 30.92
C ILE A 147 -8.00 -20.29 30.62
N PHE A 148 -8.17 -19.97 29.34
CA PHE A 148 -8.97 -18.88 28.79
C PHE A 148 -10.32 -19.35 28.23
N SER A 149 -10.57 -20.67 28.19
CA SER A 149 -11.83 -21.25 27.69
C SER A 149 -12.16 -20.81 26.26
N ARG A 150 -11.13 -20.63 25.41
CA ARG A 150 -11.28 -20.34 23.98
C ARG A 150 -11.07 -21.61 23.17
N ASP A 151 -11.77 -21.74 22.05
CA ASP A 151 -11.51 -22.83 21.11
C ASP A 151 -10.09 -22.73 20.54
N VAL A 152 -9.42 -23.87 20.35
CA VAL A 152 -8.07 -23.92 19.77
C VAL A 152 -7.99 -23.19 18.42
N GLY A 153 -9.08 -23.17 17.63
CA GLY A 153 -9.17 -22.45 16.37
C GLY A 153 -8.94 -20.95 16.49
N PHE A 154 -9.21 -20.35 17.65
CA PHE A 154 -8.87 -18.96 17.92
C PHE A 154 -7.36 -18.70 17.76
N TYR A 155 -6.51 -19.56 18.34
CA TYR A 155 -5.06 -19.37 18.35
C TYR A 155 -4.44 -19.63 16.97
N ILE A 156 -5.02 -20.54 16.19
CA ILE A 156 -4.52 -20.90 14.86
C ILE A 156 -4.94 -19.89 13.80
N PHE A 157 -6.16 -19.35 13.88
CA PHE A 157 -6.73 -18.47 12.85
C PHE A 157 -6.80 -17.01 13.28
N ASP A 158 -7.52 -16.71 14.36
CA ASP A 158 -7.80 -15.33 14.78
C ASP A 158 -6.56 -14.63 15.33
N LEU A 159 -5.81 -15.29 16.21
CA LEU A 159 -4.65 -14.71 16.88
C LEU A 159 -3.57 -14.30 15.88
N ARG A 160 -3.26 -15.15 14.89
CA ARG A 160 -2.25 -14.85 13.86
C ARG A 160 -2.62 -13.59 13.05
N PHE A 161 -3.91 -13.36 12.82
CA PHE A 161 -4.36 -12.13 12.16
C PHE A 161 -4.22 -10.91 13.09
N TYR A 162 -4.57 -11.05 14.37
CA TYR A 162 -4.39 -9.97 15.34
C TYR A 162 -2.93 -9.62 15.57
N GLU A 163 -2.00 -10.57 15.54
CA GLU A 163 -0.56 -10.34 15.62
C GLU A 163 -0.04 -9.51 14.44
N ILE A 164 -0.58 -9.72 13.23
CA ILE A 164 -0.26 -8.88 12.06
C ILE A 164 -0.75 -7.45 12.30
N LEU A 165 -1.98 -7.26 12.76
CA LEU A 165 -2.51 -5.93 13.04
C LEU A 165 -1.72 -5.24 14.16
N TYR A 166 -1.41 -5.97 15.22
CA TYR A 166 -0.63 -5.48 16.34
C TYR A 166 0.77 -5.05 15.89
N SER A 167 1.49 -5.89 15.15
CA SER A 167 2.84 -5.56 14.65
C SER A 167 2.85 -4.41 13.64
N MET A 168 1.76 -4.20 12.90
CA MET A 168 1.61 -3.03 12.03
C MET A 168 1.39 -1.73 12.79
N ILE A 169 0.66 -1.76 13.91
CA ILE A 169 0.30 -0.57 14.70
C ILE A 169 1.38 -0.23 15.74
N MET A 170 1.96 -1.25 16.36
CA MET A 170 2.92 -1.16 17.45
C MET A 170 4.21 -1.89 17.07
N PRO A 171 5.06 -1.25 16.24
CA PRO A 171 6.34 -1.81 15.79
C PRO A 171 7.43 -1.79 16.88
#